data_AF-A0A381TQC3-F1
#
_entry.id   AF-A0A381TQC3-F1
#
_cell.length_a   1.000
_cell.length_b   1.000
_cell.length_c   1.000
_cell.angle_alpha   90.00
_cell.angle_beta   90.00
_cell.angle_gamma   90.00
#
_symmetry.space_group_name_H-M   'P 1'
#
loop_
_entity.id
_entity.type
_entity.pdbx_description
1 polymer ?
#
loop_
_entity_poly.entity_id
_entity_poly.type
_entity_poly.pdbx_seq_one_letter_code
_entity_poly.pdbx_strand_id
1 'polypeptide(L)'
;MIQRLPVWPYFALALSSGVIGAALLFYNLGSNVPPKEALQKFSGTVDKLSIIDDLSGEQTGFMKPMNSIHFTLEEGEEIFRYPSSWPGYTKIYEQLSFHVDVWVQRSDIGNGEPMVVFRLEQQVPENWIVPPLSISYERIAEPQSRTRRSYVQLGTILLACSAGFLLVAVLLGVWNRRKNRATLQ
;
A
#
# COMPACT_ATOMS: atom_id res chain seq x y z
N MET A 1 46.66 20.10 -21.02
CA MET A 1 45.68 20.16 -19.91
C MET A 1 45.01 18.79 -19.77
N ILE A 2 45.26 18.05 -18.70
CA ILE A 2 44.58 16.76 -18.48
C ILE A 2 43.24 17.04 -17.78
N GLN A 3 42.16 17.11 -18.55
CA GLN A 3 40.82 17.14 -17.98
C GLN A 3 40.53 15.77 -17.35
N ARG A 4 40.34 15.75 -16.02
CA ARG A 4 39.81 14.60 -15.30
C ARG A 4 38.31 14.55 -15.56
N LEU A 5 37.81 13.40 -16.00
CA LEU A 5 36.37 13.20 -16.08
C LEU A 5 35.82 13.12 -14.64
N PRO A 6 34.79 13.91 -14.29
CA PRO A 6 34.22 13.91 -12.96
C PRO A 6 33.50 12.57 -12.69
N VAL A 7 33.95 11.83 -11.68
CA VAL A 7 33.42 10.50 -11.33
C VAL A 7 32.31 10.59 -10.27
N TRP A 8 32.40 11.58 -9.38
CA TRP A 8 31.47 11.81 -8.28
C TRP A 8 29.99 11.86 -8.67
N PRO A 9 29.58 12.54 -9.78
CA PRO A 9 28.16 12.59 -10.16
C PRO A 9 27.54 11.21 -10.38
N TYR A 10 28.31 10.26 -10.91
CA TYR A 10 27.85 8.88 -11.14
C TYR A 10 27.69 8.10 -9.84
N PHE A 11 28.57 8.31 -8.86
CA PHE A 11 28.39 7.73 -7.52
C PHE A 11 27.16 8.32 -6.80
N ALA A 12 26.94 9.63 -6.92
CA ALA A 12 25.77 10.29 -6.33
C ALA A 12 24.46 9.77 -6.95
N LEU A 13 24.40 9.67 -8.28
CA LEU A 13 23.25 9.11 -9.00
C LEU A 13 23.01 7.63 -8.70
N ALA A 14 24.08 6.85 -8.59
CA ALA A 14 23.99 5.46 -8.19
C ALA A 14 23.39 5.31 -6.79
N LEU A 15 23.87 6.09 -5.82
CA LEU A 15 23.40 6.02 -4.45
C LEU A 15 21.93 6.44 -4.35
N SER A 16 21.55 7.56 -4.96
CA SER A 16 20.17 8.06 -4.89
C SER A 16 19.17 7.11 -5.56
N SER A 17 19.47 6.64 -6.77
CA SER A 17 18.63 5.65 -7.46
C SER A 17 18.59 4.31 -6.72
N GLY A 18 19.71 3.88 -6.13
CA GLY A 18 19.79 2.66 -5.34
C GLY A 18 18.91 2.70 -4.09
N VAL A 19 19.00 3.78 -3.32
CA VAL A 19 18.21 3.97 -2.09
C VAL A 19 16.72 4.06 -2.41
N ILE A 20 16.33 4.87 -3.39
CA ILE A 20 14.91 5.02 -3.77
C ILE A 20 14.37 3.70 -4.34
N GLY A 21 15.14 3.03 -5.19
CA GLY A 21 14.76 1.73 -5.75
C GLY A 21 14.55 0.66 -4.69
N ALA A 22 15.48 0.55 -3.74
CA ALA A 22 15.35 -0.36 -2.61
C ALA A 22 14.14 -0.02 -1.73
N ALA A 23 13.93 1.26 -1.41
CA ALA A 23 12.79 1.70 -0.59
C ALA A 23 11.44 1.33 -1.22
N LEU A 24 11.28 1.51 -2.54
CA LEU A 24 10.06 1.12 -3.26
C LEU A 24 9.81 -0.40 -3.22
N LEU A 25 10.86 -1.22 -3.32
CA LEU A 25 10.73 -2.67 -3.21
C LEU A 25 10.42 -3.12 -1.78
N PHE A 26 11.00 -2.47 -0.77
CA PHE A 26 10.71 -2.76 0.63
C PHE A 26 9.27 -2.40 1.00
N TYR A 27 8.77 -1.23 0.56
CA TYR A 27 7.40 -0.81 0.82
C TYR A 27 6.37 -1.79 0.24
N ASN A 28 6.73 -2.44 -0.87
CA ASN A 28 5.88 -3.44 -1.52
C ASN A 28 5.76 -4.79 -0.75
N LEU A 29 6.61 -5.05 0.25
CA LEU A 29 6.53 -6.28 1.04
C LEU A 29 5.38 -6.28 2.06
N GLY A 30 4.93 -5.10 2.49
CA GLY A 30 3.91 -4.96 3.56
C GLY A 30 2.45 -4.94 3.09
N SER A 31 2.16 -4.68 1.81
CA SER A 31 0.80 -4.46 1.32
C SER A 31 0.23 -5.65 0.53
N ASN A 32 0.36 -6.87 1.05
CA ASN A 32 -0.22 -8.03 0.38
C ASN A 32 -1.73 -8.08 0.63
N VAL A 33 -2.53 -7.76 -0.38
CA VAL A 33 -3.94 -8.16 -0.41
C VAL A 33 -3.97 -9.70 -0.32
N PRO A 34 -4.67 -10.28 0.66
CA PRO A 34 -4.68 -11.73 0.88
C PRO A 34 -5.38 -12.46 -0.26
N PRO A 35 -5.01 -13.71 -0.57
CA PRO A 35 -5.70 -14.49 -1.59
C PRO A 35 -7.16 -14.72 -1.18
N LYS A 36 -8.05 -14.83 -2.17
CA LYS A 36 -9.50 -14.95 -1.94
C LYS A 36 -9.88 -16.16 -1.09
N GLU A 37 -9.10 -17.25 -1.14
CA GLU A 37 -9.36 -18.44 -0.31
C GLU A 37 -8.98 -18.25 1.17
N ALA A 38 -8.15 -17.26 1.49
CA ALA A 38 -7.76 -16.92 2.87
C ALA A 38 -8.77 -16.00 3.55
N LEU A 39 -9.83 -15.59 2.84
CA LEU A 39 -10.87 -14.76 3.37
C LEU A 39 -11.93 -15.59 4.12
N GLN A 40 -12.34 -15.10 5.28
CA GLN A 40 -13.41 -15.64 6.08
C GLN A 40 -14.59 -14.67 6.11
N LYS A 41 -15.79 -15.20 5.90
CA LYS A 41 -17.04 -14.44 5.92
C LYS A 41 -17.52 -14.25 7.36
N PHE A 42 -17.93 -13.03 7.68
CA PHE A 42 -18.72 -12.65 8.84
C PHE A 42 -20.04 -12.04 8.36
N SER A 43 -21.10 -12.29 9.09
CA SER A 43 -22.45 -11.82 8.78
C SER A 43 -23.06 -11.26 10.04
N GLY A 44 -23.70 -10.09 9.96
CA GLY A 44 -24.35 -9.49 11.12
C GLY A 44 -24.92 -8.11 10.83
N THR A 45 -25.72 -7.60 11.76
CA THR A 45 -26.24 -6.23 11.69
C THR A 45 -25.20 -5.26 12.22
N VAL A 46 -24.99 -4.14 11.53
CA VAL A 46 -24.06 -3.09 11.97
C VAL A 46 -24.60 -2.40 13.23
N ASP A 47 -23.80 -2.35 14.30
CA ASP A 47 -24.15 -1.69 15.57
C ASP A 47 -23.54 -0.29 15.63
N LYS A 48 -22.21 -0.21 15.73
CA LYS A 48 -21.48 1.06 15.85
C LYS A 48 -20.62 1.30 14.62
N LEU A 49 -20.50 2.57 14.26
CA LEU A 49 -19.64 3.04 13.18
C LEU A 49 -18.92 4.31 13.64
N SER A 50 -17.60 4.35 13.47
CA SER A 50 -16.74 5.48 13.80
C SER A 50 -15.67 5.68 12.73
N ILE A 51 -15.19 6.90 12.58
CA ILE A 51 -14.00 7.19 11.79
C ILE A 51 -12.84 7.32 12.76
N ILE A 52 -11.76 6.59 12.50
CA ILE A 52 -10.52 6.65 13.28
C ILE A 52 -9.46 7.31 12.40
N ASP A 53 -8.69 8.25 12.97
CA ASP A 53 -7.46 8.75 12.36
C ASP A 53 -6.36 7.70 12.56
N ASP A 54 -5.83 7.15 11.46
CA ASP A 54 -4.87 6.05 11.49
C ASP A 54 -3.51 6.48 12.08
N LEU A 55 -3.23 7.78 12.21
CA LEU A 55 -1.99 8.29 12.81
C LEU A 55 -2.09 8.43 14.32
N SER A 56 -3.21 8.95 14.83
CA SER A 56 -3.41 9.16 16.27
C SER A 56 -4.13 8.01 16.95
N GLY A 57 -4.84 7.17 16.19
CA GLY A 57 -5.75 6.14 16.72
C GLY A 57 -7.02 6.72 17.35
N GLU A 58 -7.23 8.03 17.24
CA GLU A 58 -8.38 8.70 17.87
C GLU A 58 -9.59 8.74 16.95
N GLN A 59 -10.77 8.69 17.56
CA GLN A 59 -12.02 8.91 16.84
C GLN A 59 -12.11 10.36 16.36
N THR A 60 -12.48 10.53 15.09
CA THR A 60 -12.63 11.83 14.45
C THR A 60 -13.96 11.91 13.70
N GLY A 61 -14.50 13.11 13.57
CA GLY A 61 -15.67 13.38 12.72
C GLY A 61 -15.32 13.85 11.31
N PHE A 62 -14.03 14.08 11.03
CA PHE A 62 -13.58 14.72 9.79
C PHE A 62 -12.88 13.71 8.88
N MET A 63 -13.39 13.50 7.66
CA MET A 63 -12.76 12.62 6.68
C MET A 63 -11.43 13.20 6.16
N LYS A 64 -10.34 12.47 6.39
CA LYS A 64 -9.01 12.77 5.85
C LYS A 64 -8.45 11.54 5.12
N PRO A 65 -7.42 11.72 4.26
CA PRO A 65 -6.79 10.61 3.55
C PRO A 65 -6.19 9.52 4.45
N MET A 66 -5.84 9.82 5.70
CA MET A 66 -5.27 8.85 6.65
C MET A 66 -6.27 8.39 7.71
N ASN A 67 -7.53 8.21 7.31
CA ASN A 67 -8.56 7.70 8.20
C ASN A 67 -9.00 6.29 7.77
N SER A 68 -9.64 5.59 8.69
CA SER A 68 -10.40 4.38 8.37
C SER A 68 -11.73 4.37 9.10
N ILE A 69 -12.72 3.69 8.51
CA ILE A 69 -14.02 3.46 9.15
C ILE A 69 -13.89 2.20 9.98
N HIS A 70 -14.15 2.31 11.27
CA HIS A 70 -14.24 1.18 12.18
C HIS A 70 -15.71 0.92 12.49
N PHE A 71 -16.13 -0.34 12.40
CA PHE A 71 -17.50 -0.72 12.75
C PHE A 71 -17.56 -2.08 13.44
N THR A 72 -18.63 -2.30 14.19
CA THR A 72 -18.91 -3.56 14.90
C THR A 72 -20.23 -4.16 14.43
N LEU A 73 -20.41 -5.45 14.66
CA LEU A 73 -21.67 -6.15 14.41
C LEU A 73 -22.37 -6.42 15.75
N GLU A 74 -23.70 -6.41 15.79
CA GLU A 74 -24.49 -6.58 17.04
C GLU A 74 -24.17 -7.87 17.81
N GLU A 75 -23.82 -8.95 17.10
CA GLU A 75 -23.56 -10.27 17.68
C GLU A 75 -22.07 -10.53 18.00
N GLY A 76 -21.18 -9.54 17.76
CA GLY A 76 -19.73 -9.71 17.85
C GLY A 76 -19.01 -8.56 18.53
N GLU A 77 -17.95 -8.87 19.29
CA GLU A 77 -17.02 -7.86 19.82
C GLU A 77 -15.94 -7.48 18.79
N GLU A 78 -15.97 -8.10 17.62
CA GLU A 78 -15.00 -7.84 16.56
C GLU A 78 -15.14 -6.43 15.97
N ILE A 79 -13.99 -5.76 15.83
CA ILE A 79 -13.90 -4.47 15.15
C ILE A 79 -13.43 -4.72 13.72
N PHE A 80 -14.25 -4.28 12.76
CA PHE A 80 -13.95 -4.31 11.33
C PHE A 80 -13.43 -2.95 10.89
N ARG A 81 -12.38 -2.96 10.06
CA ARG A 81 -11.72 -1.76 9.53
C ARG A 81 -11.88 -1.66 8.02
N TYR A 82 -12.36 -0.51 7.55
CA TYR A 82 -12.45 -0.16 6.15
C TYR A 82 -11.58 1.07 5.83
N PRO A 83 -10.40 0.88 5.20
CA PRO A 83 -9.47 1.99 4.91
C PRO A 83 -10.05 3.06 3.98
N SER A 84 -9.64 4.33 4.16
CA SER A 84 -9.95 5.44 3.23
C SER A 84 -9.53 5.18 1.78
N SER A 85 -8.48 4.38 1.59
CA SER A 85 -7.97 4.02 0.28
C SER A 85 -8.87 3.02 -0.47
N TRP A 86 -9.83 2.39 0.21
CA TRP A 86 -10.73 1.43 -0.41
C TRP A 86 -11.84 2.11 -1.21
N PRO A 87 -12.33 1.48 -2.29
CA PRO A 87 -13.38 2.05 -3.13
C PRO A 87 -14.66 2.29 -2.33
N GLY A 88 -15.35 3.41 -2.59
CA GLY A 88 -16.65 3.68 -1.98
C GLY A 88 -16.60 4.03 -0.48
N TYR A 89 -15.43 4.34 0.08
CA TYR A 89 -15.24 4.76 1.48
C TYR A 89 -16.31 5.76 1.98
N THR A 90 -16.51 6.86 1.25
CA THR A 90 -17.49 7.89 1.62
C THR A 90 -18.92 7.33 1.68
N LYS A 91 -19.30 6.49 0.72
CA LYS A 91 -20.65 5.88 0.68
C LYS A 91 -20.85 4.89 1.83
N ILE A 92 -19.80 4.15 2.20
CA ILE A 92 -19.85 3.25 3.35
C ILE A 92 -20.11 4.06 4.62
N TYR A 93 -19.36 5.13 4.86
CA TYR A 93 -19.60 5.95 6.04
C TYR A 93 -21.05 6.50 6.11
N GLU A 94 -21.59 6.94 4.98
CA GLU A 94 -22.91 7.57 4.92
C GLU A 94 -24.09 6.58 4.96
N GLN A 95 -23.91 5.35 4.46
CA GLN A 95 -25.02 4.43 4.13
C GLN A 95 -24.89 3.07 4.81
N LEU A 96 -23.73 2.73 5.38
CA LEU A 96 -23.53 1.44 6.03
C LEU A 96 -24.45 1.35 7.24
N SER A 97 -25.42 0.48 7.11
CA SER A 97 -26.52 0.25 8.04
C SER A 97 -27.10 -1.13 7.74
N PHE A 98 -27.94 -1.68 8.62
CA PHE A 98 -28.56 -3.00 8.43
C PHE A 98 -27.57 -4.16 8.40
N HIS A 99 -28.03 -5.30 7.87
CA HIS A 99 -27.29 -6.54 7.80
C HIS A 99 -26.22 -6.48 6.72
N VAL A 100 -25.01 -6.88 7.07
CA VAL A 100 -23.84 -6.87 6.19
C VAL A 100 -23.11 -8.20 6.26
N ASP A 101 -22.64 -8.61 5.08
CA ASP A 101 -21.72 -9.69 4.87
C ASP A 101 -20.34 -9.09 4.58
N VAL A 102 -19.36 -9.39 5.42
CA VAL A 102 -17.99 -8.87 5.29
C VAL A 102 -17.00 -10.02 5.22
N TRP A 103 -15.95 -9.84 4.44
CA TRP A 103 -14.87 -10.81 4.34
C TRP A 103 -13.57 -10.20 4.82
N VAL A 104 -12.95 -10.86 5.78
CA VAL A 104 -11.69 -10.46 6.41
C VAL A 104 -10.66 -11.57 6.27
N GLN A 105 -9.38 -11.25 6.45
CA GLN A 105 -8.32 -12.22 6.39
C GLN A 105 -8.35 -13.14 7.62
N ARG A 106 -8.30 -14.47 7.42
CA ARG A 106 -8.35 -15.44 8.54
C ARG A 106 -7.24 -15.24 9.57
N SER A 107 -6.06 -14.77 9.14
CA SER A 107 -4.94 -14.51 10.05
C SER A 107 -5.18 -13.38 11.02
N ASP A 108 -6.13 -12.49 10.76
CA ASP A 108 -6.35 -11.28 11.55
C ASP A 108 -7.34 -11.54 12.71
N ILE A 109 -8.05 -12.68 12.65
CA ILE A 109 -9.06 -13.08 13.62
C ILE A 109 -8.38 -13.41 14.96
N GLY A 110 -8.83 -12.75 16.03
CA GLY A 110 -8.34 -13.00 17.39
C GLY A 110 -7.01 -12.34 17.74
N ASN A 111 -6.44 -11.52 16.85
CA ASN A 111 -5.19 -10.80 17.12
C ASN A 111 -5.36 -9.54 17.98
N GLY A 112 -6.60 -9.17 18.31
CA GLY A 112 -6.91 -7.95 19.07
C GLY A 112 -6.79 -6.65 18.25
N GLU A 113 -6.46 -6.74 16.96
CA GLU A 113 -6.43 -5.61 16.04
C GLU A 113 -7.71 -5.54 15.18
N PRO A 114 -8.12 -4.34 14.74
CA PRO A 114 -9.23 -4.18 13.80
C PRO A 114 -9.00 -4.94 12.49
N MET A 115 -9.92 -5.82 12.13
CA MET A 115 -9.78 -6.70 10.96
C MET A 115 -10.09 -5.94 9.67
N VAL A 116 -9.17 -5.96 8.71
CA VAL A 116 -9.35 -5.25 7.44
C VAL A 116 -10.37 -5.97 6.57
N VAL A 117 -11.36 -5.22 6.09
CA VAL A 117 -12.43 -5.72 5.21
C VAL A 117 -11.96 -5.70 3.76
N PHE A 118 -12.06 -6.86 3.10
CA PHE A 118 -11.67 -7.06 1.70
C PHE A 118 -12.84 -7.34 0.76
N ARG A 119 -14.06 -7.52 1.27
CA ARG A 119 -15.33 -7.54 0.52
C ARG A 119 -16.45 -7.18 1.47
N LEU A 120 -17.45 -6.45 0.97
CA LEU A 120 -18.60 -6.02 1.75
C LEU A 120 -19.86 -6.10 0.89
N GLU A 121 -20.89 -6.78 1.38
CA GLU A 121 -22.21 -6.87 0.77
C GLU A 121 -23.27 -6.54 1.81
N GLN A 122 -24.06 -5.50 1.55
CA GLN A 122 -25.12 -5.06 2.43
C GLN A 122 -26.46 -5.61 1.92
N GLN A 123 -27.28 -6.08 2.85
CA GLN A 123 -28.66 -6.45 2.60
C GLN A 123 -29.55 -5.33 3.11
N VAL A 124 -30.41 -4.80 2.22
CA VAL A 124 -31.36 -3.73 2.55
C VAL A 124 -32.79 -4.24 2.36
N PRO A 125 -33.78 -3.67 3.07
CA PRO A 125 -35.19 -3.99 2.86
C PRO A 125 -35.65 -3.71 1.42
N GLU A 126 -36.63 -4.46 0.94
CA GLU A 126 -37.11 -4.43 -0.47
C GLU A 126 -37.59 -3.05 -0.94
N ASN A 127 -38.06 -2.20 -0.01
CA ASN A 127 -38.55 -0.84 -0.28
C ASN A 127 -37.53 0.26 0.08
N TRP A 128 -36.26 -0.08 0.27
CA TRP A 128 -35.26 0.92 0.63
C TRP A 128 -34.91 1.83 -0.54
N ILE A 129 -34.80 3.14 -0.26
CA ILE A 129 -34.65 4.19 -1.28
C ILE A 129 -33.25 4.15 -1.92
N VAL A 130 -32.26 3.70 -1.16
CA VAL A 130 -30.85 3.69 -1.57
C VAL A 130 -30.44 2.27 -1.98
N PRO A 131 -29.69 2.08 -3.08
CA PRO A 131 -29.23 0.75 -3.45
C PRO A 131 -28.28 0.17 -2.39
N PRO A 132 -28.28 -1.16 -2.17
CA PRO A 132 -27.37 -1.80 -1.22
C PRO A 132 -25.91 -1.58 -1.60
N LEU A 133 -25.05 -1.41 -0.59
CA LEU A 133 -23.61 -1.37 -0.79
C LEU A 133 -23.09 -2.75 -1.20
N SER A 134 -22.30 -2.79 -2.28
CA SER A 134 -21.64 -3.99 -2.76
C SER A 134 -20.23 -3.65 -3.23
N ILE A 135 -19.25 -3.95 -2.40
CA ILE A 135 -17.82 -3.83 -2.71
C ILE A 135 -17.25 -5.22 -2.90
N SER A 136 -16.91 -5.55 -4.14
CA SER A 136 -16.28 -6.82 -4.46
C SER A 136 -14.79 -6.82 -4.09
N TYR A 137 -14.26 -8.01 -3.84
CA TYR A 137 -12.84 -8.23 -3.61
C TYR A 137 -11.98 -7.71 -4.77
N GLU A 138 -12.42 -7.94 -6.00
CA GLU A 138 -11.70 -7.55 -7.21
C GLU A 138 -11.55 -6.03 -7.32
N ARG A 139 -12.57 -5.26 -6.89
CA ARG A 139 -12.49 -3.78 -6.87
C ARG A 139 -11.46 -3.25 -5.86
N ILE A 140 -11.15 -4.00 -4.82
CA ILE A 140 -10.10 -3.68 -3.85
C ILE A 140 -8.75 -4.19 -4.35
N ALA A 141 -8.70 -5.44 -4.80
CA ALA A 141 -7.46 -6.13 -5.16
C ALA A 141 -6.82 -5.59 -6.44
N GLU A 142 -7.59 -5.24 -7.47
CA GLU A 142 -7.05 -4.81 -8.76
C GLU A 142 -6.24 -3.51 -8.65
N PRO A 143 -6.74 -2.40 -8.08
CA PRO A 143 -5.97 -1.17 -7.91
C PRO A 143 -4.69 -1.40 -7.10
N GLN A 144 -4.78 -2.21 -6.03
CA GLN A 144 -3.63 -2.55 -5.20
C GLN A 144 -2.58 -3.35 -5.97
N SER A 145 -3.01 -4.33 -6.76
CA SER A 145 -2.13 -5.11 -7.61
C SER A 145 -1.43 -4.26 -8.68
N ARG A 146 -2.14 -3.25 -9.22
CA ARG A 146 -1.59 -2.33 -10.23
C ARG A 146 -0.55 -1.40 -9.63
N THR A 147 -0.87 -0.79 -8.48
CA THR A 147 0.07 0.08 -7.75
C THR A 147 1.34 -0.68 -7.35
N ARG A 148 1.17 -1.92 -6.86
CA ARG A 148 2.25 -2.86 -6.56
C ARG A 148 3.15 -3.13 -7.76
N ARG A 149 2.57 -3.49 -8.92
CA ARG A 149 3.36 -3.71 -10.14
C ARG A 149 4.14 -2.47 -10.54
N SER A 150 3.54 -1.28 -10.42
CA SER A 150 4.22 -0.01 -10.71
C SER A 150 5.41 0.23 -9.76
N TYR A 151 5.26 0.00 -8.46
CA TYR A 151 6.37 0.14 -7.50
C TYR A 151 7.48 -0.88 -7.73
N VAL A 152 7.14 -2.14 -8.02
CA VAL A 152 8.14 -3.16 -8.36
C VAL A 152 8.88 -2.79 -9.64
N GLN A 153 8.16 -2.36 -10.68
CA GLN A 153 8.76 -1.99 -11.95
C GLN A 153 9.68 -0.77 -11.80
N LEU A 154 9.20 0.30 -11.16
CA LEU A 154 9.99 1.51 -10.91
C LEU A 154 11.19 1.21 -10.00
N GLY A 155 10.99 0.45 -8.92
CA GLY A 155 12.06 0.05 -8.02
C GLY A 155 13.15 -0.75 -8.74
N THR A 156 12.74 -1.72 -9.57
CA THR A 156 13.66 -2.54 -10.37
C THR A 156 14.42 -1.69 -11.39
N ILE A 157 13.75 -0.78 -12.09
CA ILE A 157 14.39 0.14 -13.05
C ILE A 157 15.42 1.02 -12.34
N LEU A 158 15.08 1.58 -11.18
CA LEU A 158 15.98 2.43 -10.40
C LEU A 158 17.22 1.66 -9.92
N LEU A 159 17.06 0.40 -9.49
CA LEU A 159 18.19 -0.45 -9.13
C LEU A 159 19.07 -0.80 -10.33
N ALA A 160 18.47 -1.06 -11.50
CA ALA A 160 19.22 -1.30 -12.73
C ALA A 160 20.02 -0.05 -13.16
N CYS A 161 19.41 1.14 -13.07
CA CYS A 161 20.10 2.41 -13.31
C CYS A 161 21.23 2.64 -12.29
N SER A 162 21.01 2.31 -11.01
CA SER A 162 22.03 2.40 -9.95
C SER A 162 23.26 1.56 -10.29
N ALA A 163 23.06 0.30 -10.67
CA ALA A 163 24.12 -0.58 -11.10
C ALA A 163 24.86 -0.05 -12.35
N GLY A 164 24.11 0.50 -13.32
CA GLY A 164 24.69 1.13 -14.52
C GLY A 164 25.58 2.32 -14.18
N PHE A 165 25.13 3.22 -13.31
CA PHE A 165 25.93 4.36 -12.87
C PHE A 165 27.16 3.95 -12.06
N LEU A 166 27.06 2.93 -11.20
CA LEU A 166 28.22 2.35 -10.51
C LEU A 166 29.26 1.82 -11.48
N LEU A 167 28.85 1.07 -12.51
CA LEU A 167 29.77 0.56 -13.52
C LEU A 167 30.50 1.69 -14.25
N VAL A 168 29.79 2.73 -14.68
CA VAL A 168 30.41 3.91 -15.31
C VAL A 168 31.40 4.59 -14.36
N ALA A 169 31.02 4.77 -13.10
CA ALA A 169 31.88 5.37 -12.08
C ALA A 169 33.17 4.57 -11.88
N VAL A 170 33.07 3.24 -11.79
CA VAL A 170 34.21 2.33 -11.63
C VAL A 170 35.12 2.38 -12.86
N LEU A 171 34.56 2.32 -14.07
CA LEU A 171 35.34 2.37 -15.32
C LEU A 171 36.08 3.71 -15.47
N LEU A 172 35.42 4.83 -15.21
CA LEU A 172 36.05 6.15 -15.21
C LEU A 172 37.12 6.28 -14.13
N GLY A 173 36.90 5.70 -12.94
CA GLY A 173 37.88 5.62 -11.88
C GLY A 173 39.14 4.85 -12.28
N VAL A 174 38.97 3.67 -12.90
CA VAL A 174 40.08 2.87 -13.42
C VAL A 174 40.83 3.62 -14.52
N TRP A 175 40.12 4.28 -15.45
CA TRP A 175 40.73 5.02 -16.54
C TRP A 175 41.55 6.23 -16.03
N ASN A 176 40.98 7.02 -15.11
CA ASN A 176 41.68 8.14 -14.48
C ASN A 176 42.94 7.67 -13.74
N ARG A 177 42.90 6.52 -13.03
CA ARG A 177 44.07 5.94 -12.37
C ARG A 177 45.15 5.48 -13.36
N ARG A 178 44.76 4.83 -14.46
CA ARG A 178 45.70 4.40 -15.51
C ARG A 178 46.39 5.59 -16.18
N LYS A 179 45.64 6.65 -16.49
CA LYS A 179 46.18 7.88 -17.08
C LYS A 179 47.20 8.56 -16.16
N ASN A 180 46.94 8.60 -14.85
CA ASN A 180 47.88 9.16 -13.87
C ASN A 180 49.19 8.35 -13.77
N ARG A 181 49.13 7.01 -13.87
CA ARG A 181 50.34 6.16 -13.85
C ARG A 181 51.19 6.33 -15.10
N ALA A 182 50.57 6.48 -16.27
CA ALA A 182 51.29 6.68 -17.53
C ALA A 182 52.00 8.05 -17.62
N THR A 183 51.56 9.05 -16.85
CA THR A 183 52.21 10.39 -16.79
C THR A 183 53.30 10.52 -15.73
N LEU A 184 53.46 9.52 -14.85
CA LEU A 184 54.50 9.50 -13.80
C LEU A 184 55.73 8.66 -14.20
N GLN A 185 55.71 8.06 -15.39
CA GLN A 185 56.84 7.42 -16.07
C GLN A 185 57.44 8.39 -17.08
#